data_AF-A0A659UJP1-F1
#
_entry.id   AF-A0A659UJP1-F1
#
_cell.length_a   1.000
_cell.length_b   1.000
_cell.length_c   1.000
_cell.angle_alpha   90.00
_cell.angle_beta   90.00
_cell.angle_gamma   90.00
#
_symmetry.space_group_name_H-M   'P 1'
#
loop_
_entity.id
_entity.type
_entity.pdbx_description
1 polymer ?
#
loop_
_entity_poly.entity_id
_entity_poly.type
_entity_poly.pdbx_seq_one_letter_code
_entity_poly.pdbx_strand_id
1 'polypeptide(L)'
;VGFNFLRDNGIKQYFATMKPPAATVSTTIAKPSNWTPGVEAIGTVSAVRGVDLTVETAGIVKEILFHANQKVADGAVLLQLDDAVERADLEATKAQVALVETALTRAVELQKRGVN
;
A
#
# COMPACT_ATOMS: atom_id res chain seq x y z
N VAL A 1 -39.00 92.55 -2.72
CA VAL A 1 -39.42 91.17 -3.08
C VAL A 1 -38.84 90.64 -4.40
N GLY A 2 -38.39 91.49 -5.35
CA GLY A 2 -37.89 91.03 -6.67
C GLY A 2 -36.48 90.41 -6.71
N PHE A 3 -35.58 90.79 -5.80
CA PHE A 3 -34.20 90.27 -5.78
C PHE A 3 -34.12 88.75 -5.48
N ASN A 4 -35.00 88.25 -4.61
CA ASN A 4 -35.09 86.81 -4.33
C ASN A 4 -35.54 86.02 -5.57
N PHE A 5 -36.45 86.57 -6.36
CA PHE A 5 -36.94 85.90 -7.57
C PHE A 5 -35.86 85.75 -8.64
N LEU A 6 -35.01 86.77 -8.78
CA LEU A 6 -33.90 86.77 -9.73
C LEU A 6 -32.81 85.79 -9.31
N ARG A 7 -32.50 85.73 -8.00
CA ARG A 7 -31.59 84.74 -7.42
C ARG A 7 -32.11 83.31 -7.61
N ASP A 8 -33.39 83.08 -7.32
CA ASP A 8 -33.99 81.74 -7.41
C ASP A 8 -34.04 81.23 -8.85
N ASN A 9 -34.32 82.10 -9.83
CA ASN A 9 -34.24 81.73 -11.24
C ASN A 9 -32.81 81.47 -11.69
N GLY A 10 -31.82 82.26 -11.25
CA GLY A 10 -30.41 82.01 -11.56
C GLY A 10 -29.90 80.69 -11.00
N ILE A 11 -30.29 80.35 -9.75
CA ILE A 11 -29.96 79.09 -9.10
C ILE A 11 -30.62 77.91 -9.85
N LYS A 12 -31.90 78.02 -10.21
CA LYS A 12 -32.60 77.00 -11.00
C LYS A 12 -31.91 76.74 -12.34
N GLN A 13 -31.51 77.79 -13.05
CA GLN A 13 -30.81 77.67 -14.33
C GLN A 13 -29.43 77.00 -14.19
N TYR A 14 -28.69 77.35 -13.12
CA TYR A 14 -27.37 76.81 -12.83
C TYR A 14 -27.44 75.31 -12.50
N PHE A 15 -28.37 74.89 -11.64
CA PHE A 15 -28.54 73.48 -11.29
C PHE A 15 -29.20 72.65 -12.39
N ALA A 16 -30.07 73.23 -13.23
CA ALA A 16 -30.68 72.53 -14.36
C ALA A 16 -29.65 72.13 -15.44
N THR A 17 -28.53 72.84 -15.52
CA THR A 17 -27.48 72.59 -16.54
C THR A 17 -26.32 71.76 -15.98
N MET A 18 -26.32 71.47 -14.68
CA MET A 18 -25.25 70.73 -14.00
C MET A 18 -25.46 69.22 -14.14
N LYS A 19 -25.01 68.65 -15.26
CA LYS A 19 -24.98 67.20 -15.44
C LYS A 19 -23.81 66.63 -14.60
N PRO A 20 -24.04 65.68 -13.68
CA PRO A 20 -22.95 65.04 -12.94
C PRO A 20 -21.94 64.41 -13.91
N PRO A 21 -20.62 64.53 -13.66
CA PRO A 21 -19.62 63.89 -14.50
C PRO A 21 -19.82 62.38 -14.49
N ALA A 22 -19.66 61.74 -15.65
CA ALA A 22 -19.80 60.29 -15.76
C ALA A 22 -18.77 59.59 -14.87
N ALA A 23 -19.24 58.67 -14.02
CA ALA A 23 -18.36 57.86 -13.20
C ALA A 23 -17.59 56.87 -14.10
N THR A 24 -16.26 56.94 -14.07
CA THR A 24 -15.41 55.97 -14.78
C THR A 24 -15.46 54.64 -14.04
N VAL A 25 -15.98 53.61 -14.70
CA VAL A 25 -15.96 52.23 -14.20
C VAL A 25 -14.97 51.42 -15.02
N SER A 26 -14.20 50.56 -14.35
CA SER A 26 -13.34 49.60 -15.00
C SER A 26 -14.16 48.35 -15.31
N THR A 27 -14.22 47.94 -16.58
CA THR A 27 -14.92 46.74 -17.03
C THR A 27 -13.98 45.84 -17.81
N THR A 28 -14.10 44.53 -17.63
CA THR A 28 -13.39 43.53 -18.43
C THR A 28 -14.39 42.62 -19.13
N ILE A 29 -14.11 42.26 -20.38
CA ILE A 29 -14.94 41.34 -21.16
C ILE A 29 -14.57 39.91 -20.75
N ALA A 30 -15.55 39.15 -20.26
CA ALA A 30 -15.38 37.73 -19.95
C ALA A 30 -15.15 36.94 -21.26
N LYS A 31 -14.04 36.21 -21.33
CA LYS A 31 -13.73 35.30 -22.45
C LYS A 31 -13.98 33.86 -22.01
N PRO A 32 -14.62 33.02 -22.84
CA PRO A 32 -14.77 31.60 -22.54
C PRO A 32 -13.39 30.95 -22.53
N SER A 33 -13.08 30.22 -21.46
CA SER A 33 -11.89 29.38 -21.35
C SER A 33 -12.31 27.93 -21.17
N ASN A 34 -11.54 27.01 -21.78
CA ASN A 34 -11.72 25.59 -21.57
C ASN A 34 -11.06 25.23 -20.23
N TRP A 35 -11.90 25.02 -19.22
CA TRP A 35 -11.49 24.55 -17.92
C TRP A 35 -11.76 23.05 -17.81
N THR A 36 -10.71 22.26 -17.60
CA THR A 36 -10.86 20.83 -17.32
C THR A 36 -10.81 20.63 -15.81
N PRO A 37 -11.94 20.35 -15.14
CA PRO A 37 -11.92 20.05 -13.71
C PRO A 37 -11.19 18.71 -13.49
N GLY A 38 -10.02 18.76 -12.85
CA GLY A 38 -9.34 17.59 -12.32
C GLY A 38 -9.85 17.30 -10.91
N VAL A 39 -10.20 16.05 -10.63
CA VAL A 39 -10.44 15.60 -9.25
C VAL A 39 -9.11 15.07 -8.71
N GLU A 40 -8.59 15.70 -7.67
CA GLU A 40 -7.45 15.15 -6.92
C GLU A 40 -7.93 13.95 -6.11
N ALA A 41 -7.56 12.75 -6.55
CA ALA A 41 -7.81 11.53 -5.80
C ALA A 41 -6.58 11.19 -4.96
N ILE A 42 -6.71 11.23 -3.63
CA ILE A 42 -5.72 10.67 -2.72
C ILE A 42 -5.97 9.17 -2.66
N GLY A 43 -5.14 8.39 -3.35
CA GLY A 43 -5.13 6.93 -3.26
C GLY A 43 -4.13 6.46 -2.22
N THR A 44 -4.58 5.72 -1.21
CA THR A 44 -3.67 5.02 -0.29
C THR A 44 -3.31 3.67 -0.90
N VAL A 45 -2.03 3.46 -1.19
CA VAL A 45 -1.51 2.16 -1.63
C VAL A 45 -1.29 1.30 -0.39
N SER A 46 -2.09 0.26 -0.22
CA SER A 46 -1.87 -0.76 0.82
C SER A 46 -1.10 -1.94 0.22
N ALA A 47 -0.21 -2.55 1.00
CA ALA A 47 0.46 -3.78 0.60
C ALA A 47 -0.59 -4.88 0.38
N VAL A 48 -0.64 -5.44 -0.83
CA VAL A 48 -1.67 -6.42 -1.22
C VAL A 48 -1.61 -7.68 -0.36
N ARG A 49 -0.43 -8.02 0.20
CA ARG A 49 -0.18 -9.23 1.00
C ARG A 49 0.93 -8.94 2.02
N GLY A 50 0.55 -8.54 3.23
CA GLY A 50 1.43 -8.65 4.39
C GLY A 50 1.20 -10.01 5.03
N VAL A 51 2.27 -10.77 5.27
CA VAL A 51 2.19 -12.03 6.00
C VAL A 51 2.98 -11.85 7.28
N ASP A 52 2.28 -11.84 8.41
CA ASP A 52 2.93 -11.92 9.72
C ASP A 52 3.45 -13.37 9.87
N LEU A 53 4.76 -13.56 9.75
CA LEU A 53 5.39 -14.86 9.90
C LEU A 53 5.46 -15.20 11.40
N THR A 54 4.39 -15.79 11.93
CA THR A 54 4.41 -16.44 13.24
C THR A 54 5.04 -17.82 13.10
N VAL A 55 6.16 -18.06 13.78
CA VAL A 55 6.79 -19.38 13.87
C VAL A 55 5.81 -20.38 14.48
N GLU A 56 5.50 -21.43 13.72
CA GLU A 56 4.48 -22.44 14.01
C GLU A 56 4.88 -23.38 15.18
N THR A 57 6.13 -23.30 15.66
CA THR A 57 6.64 -24.13 16.75
C THR A 57 7.56 -23.29 17.65
N ALA A 58 7.38 -23.44 18.96
CA ALA A 58 8.28 -22.86 19.97
C ALA A 58 9.66 -23.51 19.84
N GLY A 59 10.56 -22.91 19.08
CA GLY A 59 11.94 -23.36 18.92
C GLY A 59 12.88 -22.17 18.80
N ILE A 60 14.16 -22.39 19.11
CA ILE A 60 15.19 -21.37 19.03
C ILE A 60 15.53 -21.14 17.55
N VAL A 61 15.39 -19.91 17.07
CA VAL A 61 15.79 -19.53 15.71
C VAL A 61 17.29 -19.75 15.58
N LYS A 62 17.70 -20.65 14.67
CA LYS A 62 19.10 -20.99 14.44
C LYS A 62 19.75 -19.99 13.48
N GLU A 63 19.05 -19.63 12.42
CA GLU A 63 19.56 -18.69 11.41
C GLU A 63 18.43 -17.91 10.73
N ILE A 64 18.67 -16.61 10.52
CA ILE A 64 17.78 -15.71 9.77
C ILE A 64 18.44 -15.48 8.40
N LEU A 65 17.80 -15.97 7.34
CA LEU A 65 18.37 -16.00 5.98
C LEU A 65 17.85 -14.85 5.09
N PHE A 66 17.11 -13.90 5.68
CA PHE A 66 16.57 -12.73 4.97
C PHE A 66 17.00 -11.42 5.61
N HIS A 67 17.14 -10.38 4.79
CA HIS A 67 17.39 -9.01 5.24
C HIS A 67 16.10 -8.18 5.16
N ALA A 68 16.00 -7.16 6.01
CA ALA A 68 14.89 -6.22 5.97
C ALA A 68 14.78 -5.58 4.56
N ASN A 69 13.57 -5.55 4.00
CA ASN A 69 13.25 -5.05 2.66
C ASN A 69 13.80 -5.86 1.47
N GLN A 70 14.27 -7.09 1.70
CA GLN A 70 14.70 -7.98 0.61
C GLN A 70 13.47 -8.54 -0.15
N LYS A 71 13.49 -8.47 -1.48
CA LYS A 71 12.52 -9.17 -2.32
C LYS A 71 12.87 -10.66 -2.34
N VAL A 72 11.95 -11.51 -1.87
CA VAL A 72 12.10 -12.96 -1.84
C VAL A 72 11.12 -13.60 -2.83
N ALA A 73 11.55 -14.67 -3.48
CA ALA A 73 10.72 -15.44 -4.41
C ALA A 73 9.91 -16.50 -3.64
N ASP A 74 8.81 -16.98 -4.24
CA ASP A 74 8.03 -18.08 -3.69
C ASP A 74 8.93 -19.32 -3.49
N GLY A 75 8.87 -19.90 -2.29
CA GLY A 75 9.67 -21.06 -1.90
C GLY A 75 11.06 -20.73 -1.34
N ALA A 76 11.43 -19.45 -1.19
CA ALA A 76 12.66 -19.07 -0.50
C ALA A 76 12.59 -19.42 1.00
N VAL A 77 13.64 -20.08 1.51
CA VAL A 77 13.79 -20.35 2.95
C VAL A 77 14.14 -19.04 3.66
N LEU A 78 13.26 -18.57 4.55
CA LEU A 78 13.43 -17.29 5.25
C LEU A 78 14.06 -17.49 6.64
N LEU A 79 13.62 -18.50 7.36
CA LEU A 79 14.13 -18.83 8.69
C LEU A 79 14.43 -20.32 8.77
N GLN A 80 15.52 -20.66 9.45
CA GLN A 80 15.82 -22.03 9.84
C GLN A 80 15.65 -22.17 11.36
N LEU A 81 14.72 -23.03 11.76
CA LEU A 81 14.55 -23.43 13.16
C LEU A 81 15.64 -24.47 13.52
N ASP A 82 16.05 -24.53 14.79
CA ASP A 82 16.99 -25.56 15.23
C ASP A 82 16.34 -26.96 15.16
N ASP A 83 16.67 -27.68 14.10
CA ASP A 83 16.17 -29.01 13.73
C ASP A 83 17.17 -30.11 14.09
N ALA A 84 18.02 -29.91 15.11
CA ALA A 84 19.03 -30.88 15.53
C ALA A 84 18.41 -32.21 16.02
N VAL A 85 17.29 -32.15 16.74
CA VAL A 85 16.60 -33.33 17.28
C VAL A 85 15.88 -34.07 16.16
N GLU A 86 15.12 -33.36 15.32
CA GLU A 86 14.40 -33.94 14.19
C GLU A 86 15.34 -34.61 13.19
N ARG A 87 16.53 -34.04 12.96
CA ARG A 87 17.56 -34.70 12.14
C ARG A 87 18.08 -35.99 12.79
N ALA A 88 18.31 -35.98 14.11
CA ALA A 88 18.77 -37.17 14.81
C ALA A 88 17.71 -38.29 14.76
N ASP A 89 16.44 -37.96 14.97
CA ASP A 89 15.32 -38.89 14.89
C ASP A 89 15.12 -39.44 13.48
N LEU A 90 15.30 -38.60 12.46
CA LEU A 90 15.24 -39.01 11.06
C LEU A 90 16.34 -40.04 10.74
N GLU A 91 17.58 -39.79 11.17
CA GLU A 91 18.69 -40.73 10.96
C GLU A 91 18.49 -42.03 11.74
N ALA A 92 18.01 -41.96 12.98
CA ALA A 92 17.66 -43.14 13.77
C ALA A 92 16.58 -43.99 13.06
N THR A 93 15.54 -43.34 12.53
CA THR A 93 14.47 -44.03 11.81
C THR A 93 14.96 -44.66 10.51
N LYS A 94 15.81 -43.97 9.74
CA LYS A 94 16.42 -44.54 8.53
C LYS A 94 17.27 -45.76 8.84
N ALA A 95 18.06 -45.73 9.91
CA ALA A 95 18.85 -46.88 10.35
C ALA A 95 17.95 -48.07 10.74
N GLN A 96 16.83 -47.81 11.41
CA GLN A 96 15.85 -48.83 11.75
C GLN A 96 15.22 -49.47 10.49
N VAL A 97 14.87 -48.67 9.49
CA VAL A 97 14.34 -49.18 8.20
C VAL A 97 15.36 -50.10 7.53
N ALA A 98 16.61 -49.67 7.40
CA ALA A 98 17.66 -50.48 6.78
C ALA A 98 17.89 -51.82 7.49
N LEU A 99 17.80 -51.83 8.83
CA LEU A 99 17.90 -53.04 9.62
C LEU A 99 16.72 -53.99 9.35
N VAL A 100 15.51 -53.46 9.30
CA VAL A 100 14.30 -54.24 9.01
C VAL A 100 14.33 -54.80 7.59
N GLU A 101 14.76 -54.02 6.60
CA GLU A 101 14.92 -54.49 5.22
C GLU A 101 15.95 -55.63 5.11
N THR A 102 17.07 -55.51 5.82
CA THR A 102 18.10 -56.55 5.88
C THR A 102 17.55 -57.82 6.53
N ALA A 103 16.81 -57.69 7.64
CA ALA A 103 16.19 -58.80 8.34
C ALA A 103 15.13 -59.49 7.46
N LEU A 104 14.30 -58.71 6.75
CA LEU A 104 13.30 -59.23 5.82
C LEU A 104 13.96 -59.98 4.66
N THR A 105 14.99 -59.40 4.04
CA THR A 105 15.75 -60.03 2.96
C THR A 105 16.31 -61.38 3.43
N ARG A 106 16.91 -61.40 4.63
CA ARG A 106 17.43 -62.63 5.22
C ARG A 106 16.33 -63.66 5.49
N ALA A 107 15.19 -63.26 6.04
CA ALA A 107 14.07 -64.16 6.30
C ALA A 107 13.53 -64.78 5.00
N VAL A 108 13.42 -63.97 3.94
CA VAL A 108 13.00 -64.43 2.59
C VAL A 108 14.02 -65.41 2.01
N GLU A 109 15.33 -65.13 2.15
CA GLU A 109 16.37 -66.05 1.69
C GLU A 109 16.37 -67.37 2.45
N LEU A 110 16.19 -67.35 3.78
CA LEU A 110 16.09 -68.56 4.59
C LEU A 110 14.85 -69.39 4.22
N GLN A 111 13.71 -68.74 4.01
CA GLN A 111 12.49 -69.40 3.55
C GLN A 111 12.68 -70.05 2.17
N LYS A 112 13.33 -69.35 1.24
CA LYS A 112 13.66 -69.89 -0.09
C LYS A 112 14.62 -71.08 -0.04
N ARG A 113 15.55 -71.08 0.94
CA ARG A 113 16.52 -72.18 1.13
C ARG A 113 15.93 -73.38 1.86
N GLY A 114 14.66 -73.34 2.31
CA GLY A 114 13.94 -74.51 2.82
C GLY A 114 14.43 -75.02 4.17
N VAL A 115 14.97 -74.14 5.01
CA VAL A 115 15.31 -74.49 6.41
C VAL A 115 14.07 -74.18 7.26
N ASN A 116 13.30 -75.24 7.58
CA ASN A 116 12.29 -75.20 8.65
C ASN A 116 12.97 -75.40 10.01
#